data_AF-A0A812LBQ1-F1
#
_entry.id   AF-A0A812LBQ1-F1
#
_cell.length_a   1.000
_cell.length_b   1.000
_cell.length_c   1.000
_cell.angle_alpha   90.00
_cell.angle_beta   90.00
_cell.angle_gamma   90.00
#
_symmetry.space_group_name_H-M   'P 1'
#
loop_
_entity.id
_entity.type
_entity.pdbx_description
1 polymer ?
#
loop_
_entity_poly.entity_id
_entity_poly.type
_entity_poly.pdbx_seq_one_letter_code
_entity_poly.pdbx_strand_id
1 'polypeptide(L)'
;MHRVLIVGAGATGSSAALRLRQLGVEAKLEVWEKARGPGGRMSTNRQDIDGSTVRADMGAQYLSLDPADAASTQVSELLLAKGICAKVSPAQLSATPERQRDWEHLAGTAGGVNDALKALIEE
;
A
#
# COMPACT_ATOMS: atom_id res chain seq x y z
N MET A 1 4.02 13.04 26.98
CA MET A 1 4.05 12.42 25.64
C MET A 1 2.69 11.80 25.36
N HIS A 2 2.02 12.21 24.28
CA HIS A 2 0.73 11.63 23.91
C HIS A 2 0.91 10.24 23.27
N ARG A 3 -0.11 9.39 23.33
CA ARG A 3 -0.15 8.08 22.67
C ARG A 3 -1.31 8.05 21.70
N VAL A 4 -1.05 7.61 20.47
CA VAL A 4 -2.08 7.43 19.43
C VAL A 4 -2.08 5.97 19.03
N LEU A 5 -3.26 5.35 19.08
CA LEU A 5 -3.49 4.00 18.58
C LEU A 5 -4.33 4.08 17.32
N ILE A 6 -3.82 3.52 16.22
CA ILE A 6 -4.58 3.25 15.00
C ILE A 6 -5.01 1.78 15.04
N VAL A 7 -6.31 1.52 14.93
CA VAL A 7 -6.85 0.16 14.87
C VAL A 7 -7.15 -0.18 13.41
N GLY A 8 -6.37 -1.13 12.87
CA GLY A 8 -6.42 -1.61 11.50
C GLY A 8 -5.21 -1.15 10.68
N ALA A 9 -4.47 -2.11 10.10
CA ALA A 9 -3.31 -1.89 9.22
C ALA A 9 -3.67 -2.12 7.74
N GLY A 10 -4.83 -1.60 7.33
CA GLY A 10 -5.24 -1.48 5.92
C GLY A 10 -4.79 -0.14 5.32
N ALA A 11 -5.17 0.12 4.06
CA ALA A 11 -4.87 1.36 3.34
C ALA A 11 -5.03 2.63 4.20
N THR A 12 -6.22 2.83 4.77
CA THR A 12 -6.53 4.01 5.57
C THR A 12 -5.64 4.12 6.81
N GLY A 13 -5.45 3.02 7.55
CA GLY A 13 -4.66 3.04 8.79
C GLY A 13 -3.17 3.26 8.53
N SER A 14 -2.62 2.60 7.51
CA SER A 14 -1.24 2.78 7.07
C SER A 14 -0.98 4.21 6.57
N SER A 15 -1.87 4.78 5.75
CA SER A 15 -1.75 6.15 5.28
C SER A 15 -1.91 7.17 6.41
N ALA A 16 -2.81 6.93 7.36
CA ALA A 16 -2.95 7.79 8.55
C ALA A 16 -1.68 7.74 9.42
N ALA A 17 -1.07 6.57 9.59
CA ALA A 17 0.18 6.40 10.32
C ALA A 17 1.31 7.21 9.68
N LEU A 18 1.51 7.05 8.37
CA LEU A 18 2.48 7.81 7.59
C LEU A 18 2.25 9.32 7.77
N ARG A 19 1.01 9.78 7.59
CA ARG A 19 0.69 11.20 7.63
C ARG A 19 0.93 11.82 9.00
N LEU A 20 0.56 11.12 10.08
CA LEU A 20 0.80 11.61 11.45
C LEU A 20 2.29 11.77 11.74
N ARG A 21 3.14 10.86 11.26
CA ARG A 21 4.60 10.98 11.40
C ARG A 21 5.18 12.12 10.59
N GLN A 22 4.74 12.29 9.35
CA GLN A 22 5.18 13.40 8.49
C GLN A 22 4.78 14.78 9.03
N LEU A 23 3.66 14.87 9.75
CA LEU A 23 3.24 16.10 10.42
C LEU A 23 4.05 16.40 11.70
N GLY A 24 4.99 15.53 12.08
CA GLY A 24 5.84 15.74 13.26
C GLY A 24 5.07 15.72 14.57
N VAL A 25 3.92 15.02 14.63
CA VAL A 25 3.13 14.93 15.85
C VAL A 25 3.96 14.25 16.94
N GLU A 26 4.22 14.96 18.05
CA GLU A 26 4.94 14.42 19.21
C GLU A 26 4.09 13.42 20.02
N ALA A 27 3.75 12.31 19.38
CA ALA A 27 3.01 11.22 19.96
C ALA A 27 3.68 9.88 19.66
N LYS A 28 3.66 8.98 20.65
CA LYS A 28 3.99 7.58 20.42
C LYS A 28 2.84 6.95 19.61
N LEU A 29 3.13 6.61 18.35
CA LEU A 29 2.17 5.98 17.45
C LEU A 29 2.27 4.45 17.53
N GLU A 30 1.14 3.79 17.69
CA GLU A 30 1.00 2.33 17.61
C GLU A 30 -0.08 1.98 16.58
N VAL A 31 0.15 0.94 15.77
CA VAL A 31 -0.82 0.41 14.82
C VAL A 31 -1.11 -1.03 15.19
N TRP A 32 -2.37 -1.35 15.51
CA TRP A 32 -2.78 -2.70 15.86
C TRP A 32 -3.64 -3.30 14.76
N GLU A 33 -3.30 -4.50 14.34
CA GLU A 33 -4.03 -5.26 13.33
C GLU A 33 -4.41 -6.62 13.92
N LYS A 34 -5.66 -7.02 13.71
CA LYS A 34 -6.17 -8.32 14.16
C LYS A 34 -5.60 -9.45 13.30
N ALA A 35 -5.40 -9.20 12.02
CA ALA A 35 -4.80 -10.15 11.09
C ALA A 35 -3.31 -10.38 11.38
N ARG A 36 -2.69 -11.28 10.62
CA ARG A 36 -1.27 -11.66 10.77
C ARG A 36 -0.29 -10.60 10.26
N GLY A 37 -0.77 -9.45 9.80
CA GLY A 37 0.04 -8.35 9.30
C GLY A 37 -0.77 -7.36 8.47
N PRO A 38 -0.13 -6.27 7.98
CA PRO A 38 -0.78 -5.26 7.16
C PRO A 38 -1.35 -5.84 5.85
N GLY A 39 -2.51 -5.34 5.46
CA GLY A 39 -3.22 -5.85 4.28
C GLY A 39 -4.66 -5.37 4.21
N GLY A 40 -5.51 -5.84 5.12
CA GLY A 40 -6.97 -5.66 4.99
C GLY A 40 -7.46 -6.12 3.61
N ARG A 41 -8.18 -5.26 2.89
CA ARG A 41 -8.65 -5.51 1.50
C ARG A 41 -7.56 -5.44 0.43
N MET A 42 -6.30 -5.25 0.82
CA MET A 42 -5.13 -5.30 -0.05
C MET A 42 -4.25 -6.51 0.24
N SER A 43 -4.73 -7.50 1.01
CA SER A 43 -3.94 -8.67 1.41
C SER A 43 -3.47 -9.52 0.23
N THR A 44 -2.20 -9.94 0.27
CA THR A 44 -1.61 -10.90 -0.65
C THR A 44 -1.50 -12.27 0.01
N ASN A 45 -2.08 -13.29 -0.62
CA ASN A 45 -1.86 -14.68 -0.25
C ASN A 45 -0.54 -15.18 -0.84
N ARG A 46 0.14 -16.05 -0.11
CA ARG A 46 1.41 -16.67 -0.53
C ARG A 46 1.30 -18.18 -0.33
N GLN A 47 1.69 -18.95 -1.33
CA GLN A 47 1.75 -20.40 -1.25
C GLN A 47 3.01 -20.91 -1.96
N ASP A 48 3.63 -21.93 -1.40
CA ASP A 48 4.74 -22.62 -2.06
C ASP A 48 4.19 -23.82 -2.82
N ILE A 49 4.42 -23.86 -4.14
CA ILE A 49 3.94 -24.90 -5.07
C ILE A 49 5.13 -25.34 -5.92
N ASP A 50 5.43 -26.64 -5.93
CA ASP A 50 6.51 -27.24 -6.74
C ASP A 50 7.86 -26.49 -6.65
N GLY A 51 8.25 -26.08 -5.43
CA GLY A 51 9.49 -25.36 -5.18
C GLY A 51 9.48 -23.87 -5.58
N SER A 52 8.34 -23.36 -6.04
CA SER A 52 8.15 -21.94 -6.39
C SER A 52 7.17 -21.28 -5.42
N THR A 53 7.51 -20.09 -4.92
CA THR A 53 6.59 -19.28 -4.14
C THR A 53 5.67 -18.49 -5.07
N VAL A 54 4.40 -18.86 -5.12
CA VAL A 54 3.35 -18.12 -5.82
C VAL A 54 2.65 -17.14 -4.88
N ARG A 55 2.21 -16.02 -5.44
CA ARG A 55 1.50 -14.96 -4.70
C ARG A 55 0.25 -14.54 -5.46
N ALA A 56 -0.80 -14.20 -4.73
CA ALA A 56 -2.05 -13.74 -5.28
C ALA A 56 -2.61 -12.60 -4.43
N ASP A 57 -2.76 -11.42 -5.03
CA ASP A 57 -3.48 -10.31 -4.43
C ASP A 57 -4.98 -10.63 -4.42
N MET A 58 -5.55 -10.79 -3.22
CA MET A 58 -6.92 -11.31 -3.06
C MET A 58 -7.99 -10.21 -3.08
N GLY A 59 -7.57 -8.94 -3.08
CA GLY A 59 -8.46 -7.78 -3.12
C GLY A 59 -7.97 -6.77 -4.15
N ALA A 60 -7.48 -5.62 -3.71
CA ALA A 60 -6.82 -4.69 -4.64
C ALA A 60 -5.60 -5.37 -5.27
N GLN A 61 -5.41 -5.19 -6.58
CA GLN A 61 -4.29 -5.77 -7.34
C GLN A 61 -3.20 -4.74 -7.67
N TYR A 62 -3.58 -3.46 -7.66
CA TYR A 62 -2.70 -2.32 -7.89
C TYR A 62 -3.27 -1.10 -7.18
N LEU A 63 -2.40 -0.15 -6.85
CA LEU A 63 -2.76 1.17 -6.38
C LEU A 63 -3.13 2.04 -7.58
N SER A 64 -4.14 2.89 -7.44
CA SER A 64 -4.44 3.96 -8.39
C SER A 64 -4.35 5.28 -7.62
N LEU A 65 -3.39 6.11 -7.99
CA LEU A 65 -2.99 7.31 -7.27
C LEU A 65 -3.22 8.52 -8.17
N ASP A 66 -3.98 9.49 -7.68
CA ASP A 66 -4.29 10.72 -8.41
C ASP A 66 -3.05 11.63 -8.42
N PRO A 67 -2.43 11.91 -9.58
CA PRO A 67 -1.27 12.80 -9.63
C PRO A 67 -1.62 14.26 -9.28
N ALA A 68 -2.90 14.64 -9.26
CA ALA A 68 -3.34 15.96 -8.80
C ALA A 68 -3.41 16.08 -7.27
N ASP A 69 -3.40 14.97 -6.53
CA ASP A 69 -3.41 14.94 -5.07
C ASP A 69 -1.99 14.80 -4.50
N ALA A 70 -1.54 15.80 -3.75
CA ALA A 70 -0.18 15.85 -3.23
C ALA A 70 0.16 14.68 -2.29
N ALA A 71 -0.82 14.19 -1.52
CA ALA A 71 -0.61 13.04 -0.64
C ALA A 71 -0.43 11.74 -1.46
N SER A 72 -1.21 11.57 -2.53
CA SER A 72 -1.09 10.46 -3.47
C SER A 72 0.25 10.47 -4.19
N THR A 73 0.71 11.62 -4.68
CA THR A 73 2.03 11.77 -5.31
C THR A 73 3.15 11.41 -4.33
N GLN A 74 3.08 11.90 -3.09
CA GLN A 74 4.08 11.57 -2.06
C GLN A 74 4.14 10.07 -1.75
N VAL A 75 2.99 9.40 -1.67
CA VAL A 75 2.92 7.94 -1.50
C VAL A 75 3.52 7.22 -2.71
N SER A 76 3.21 7.68 -3.93
CA SER A 76 3.76 7.10 -5.15
C SER A 76 5.27 7.18 -5.19
N GLU A 77 5.82 8.39 -4.99
CA GLU A 77 7.26 8.65 -5.00
C GLU A 77 7.99 7.81 -3.96
N LEU A 78 7.45 7.72 -2.75
CA LEU A 78 8.02 6.89 -1.69
C LEU A 78 8.10 5.41 -2.09
N LEU A 79 7.00 4.84 -2.58
CA LEU A 79 6.93 3.42 -2.93
C LEU A 79 7.81 3.07 -4.13
N LEU A 80 7.91 3.97 -5.11
CA LEU A 80 8.79 3.87 -6.27
C LEU A 80 10.26 3.98 -5.85
N ALA A 81 10.61 4.97 -5.01
CA ALA A 81 11.98 5.18 -4.56
C ALA A 81 12.52 4.00 -3.74
N LYS A 82 11.65 3.33 -2.97
CA LYS A 82 12.00 2.11 -2.22
C LYS A 82 11.96 0.84 -3.06
N GLY A 83 11.52 0.90 -4.31
CA GLY A 83 11.38 -0.27 -5.18
C GLY A 83 10.34 -1.28 -4.69
N ILE A 84 9.47 -0.90 -3.75
CA ILE A 84 8.40 -1.75 -3.21
C ILE A 84 7.30 -1.93 -4.25
N CYS A 85 7.03 -0.87 -5.02
CA CYS A 85 6.11 -0.90 -6.14
C CYS A 85 6.78 -0.41 -7.43
N ALA A 86 6.20 -0.81 -8.56
CA ALA A 86 6.57 -0.33 -9.89
C ALA A 86 5.32 0.13 -10.65
N LYS A 87 5.51 1.03 -11.62
CA LYS A 87 4.42 1.49 -12.50
C LYS A 87 3.90 0.33 -13.34
N VAL A 88 2.59 0.22 -13.45
CA VAL A 88 1.92 -0.78 -14.29
C VAL A 88 1.62 -0.18 -15.65
N SER A 89 1.95 -0.90 -16.73
CA SER A 89 1.59 -0.46 -18.07
C SER A 89 0.06 -0.45 -18.25
N PRO A 90 -0.54 0.59 -18.84
CA PRO A 90 -1.98 0.62 -19.12
C PRO A 90 -2.51 -0.58 -19.93
N ALA A 91 -1.64 -1.23 -20.71
CA ALA A 91 -1.97 -2.43 -21.48
C ALA A 91 -2.15 -3.69 -20.61
N GLN A 92 -1.63 -3.70 -19.39
CA GLN A 92 -1.76 -4.80 -18.43
C GLN A 92 -2.98 -4.64 -17.51
N LEU A 93 -3.62 -3.47 -17.54
CA LEU A 93 -4.76 -3.14 -16.68
C LEU A 93 -6.08 -3.43 -17.40
N SER A 94 -7.07 -3.92 -16.66
CA SER A 94 -8.43 -4.14 -17.16
C SER A 94 -9.03 -2.84 -17.71
N ALA A 95 -9.67 -2.92 -18.88
CA ALA A 95 -10.32 -1.77 -19.52
C ALA A 95 -11.77 -1.61 -19.03
N THR A 96 -11.94 -1.18 -17.79
CA THR A 96 -13.27 -0.93 -17.21
C THR A 96 -13.65 0.56 -17.32
N PRO A 97 -14.94 0.92 -17.39
CA PRO A 97 -15.38 2.31 -17.39
C PRO A 97 -14.97 3.11 -16.14
N GLU A 98 -14.79 2.43 -15.00
CA GLU A 98 -14.44 3.02 -13.71
C GLU A 98 -12.95 3.34 -13.59
N ARG A 99 -12.11 2.80 -14.49
CA ARG A 99 -10.66 3.02 -14.44
C ARG A 99 -10.31 4.46 -14.82
N GLN A 100 -9.79 5.21 -13.85
CA GLN A 100 -9.19 6.52 -14.06
C GLN A 100 -7.92 6.37 -14.91
N ARG A 101 -7.95 6.83 -16.17
CA ARG A 101 -6.85 6.62 -17.12
C ARG A 101 -5.69 7.60 -16.96
N ASP A 102 -5.96 8.73 -16.34
CA ASP A 102 -4.99 9.80 -16.11
C ASP A 102 -4.30 9.65 -14.74
N TRP A 103 -4.64 8.60 -13.99
CA TRP A 103 -4.03 8.28 -12.70
C TRP A 103 -2.78 7.42 -12.86
N GLU A 104 -1.90 7.49 -11.87
CA GLU A 104 -0.73 6.62 -11.81
C GLU A 104 -1.10 5.29 -11.15
N HIS A 105 -0.73 4.18 -11.81
CA HIS A 105 -1.04 2.84 -11.32
C HIS A 105 0.23 2.11 -10.90
N LEU A 106 0.28 1.62 -9.65
CA LEU A 106 1.43 0.92 -9.09
C LEU A 106 1.08 -0.50 -8.63
N ALA A 107 1.95 -1.48 -8.89
CA ALA A 107 1.83 -2.84 -8.35
C ALA A 107 3.10 -3.25 -7.58
N GLY A 108 2.96 -4.20 -6.66
CA GLY A 108 4.08 -4.72 -5.88
C GLY A 108 5.13 -5.44 -6.75
N THR A 109 6.41 -5.28 -6.44
CA THR A 109 7.53 -5.79 -7.27
C THR A 109 7.98 -7.21 -6.93
N ALA A 110 7.89 -7.62 -5.65
CA ALA A 110 8.42 -8.90 -5.18
C ALA A 110 7.43 -9.71 -4.33
N GLY A 111 6.65 -9.04 -3.47
CA GLY A 111 5.57 -9.67 -2.74
C GLY A 111 4.23 -9.49 -3.44
N GLY A 112 3.45 -8.54 -2.97
CA GLY A 112 2.18 -8.13 -3.57
C GLY A 112 1.82 -6.74 -3.10
N VAL A 113 0.60 -6.28 -3.41
CA VAL A 113 0.23 -4.89 -3.14
C VAL A 113 0.22 -4.55 -1.63
N ASN A 114 0.09 -5.54 -0.73
CA ASN A 114 0.14 -5.29 0.71
C ASN A 114 1.51 -4.84 1.23
N ASP A 115 2.60 -5.06 0.48
CA ASP A 115 3.92 -4.58 0.87
C ASP A 115 3.99 -3.05 0.89
N ALA A 116 3.17 -2.37 0.07
CA ALA A 116 3.00 -0.93 0.17
C ALA A 116 2.53 -0.53 1.58
N LEU A 117 1.55 -1.24 2.15
CA LEU A 117 1.01 -0.92 3.47
C LEU A 117 2.02 -1.12 4.60
N LYS A 118 2.93 -2.08 4.45
CA LYS A 118 4.03 -2.32 5.39
C LYS A 118 5.03 -1.17 5.32
N ALA A 119 5.43 -0.77 4.11
CA ALA A 119 6.33 0.36 3.91
C ALA A 119 5.77 1.65 4.52
N LEU A 120 4.49 1.97 4.29
CA LEU A 120 3.86 3.17 4.88
C LEU A 120 3.83 3.14 6.42
N ILE A 121 3.75 1.96 7.03
CA ILE A 121 3.77 1.81 8.50
C ILE A 121 5.20 1.93 9.06
N GLU A 122 6.23 1.70 8.24
CA GLU A 122 7.65 1.68 8.66
C GLU A 122 8.38 3.02 8.49
N GLU A 123 7.88 3.96 7.67
CA GLU A 123 8.35 5.36 7.66
C GLU A 123 8.12 6.05 9.00
#